data_AF-A0A973H181-F1
#
_entry.id   AF-A0A973H181-F1
#
_cell.length_a   1.000
_cell.length_b   1.000
_cell.length_c   1.000
_cell.angle_alpha   90.00
_cell.angle_beta   90.00
_cell.angle_gamma   90.00
#
_symmetry.space_group_name_H-M   'P 1'
#
loop_
_entity.id
_entity.type
_entity.pdbx_description
1 polymer ?
#
loop_
_entity_poly.entity_id
_entity_poly.type
_entity_poly.pdbx_seq_one_letter_code
_entity_poly.pdbx_strand_id
1 'polypeptide(L)' 'ETRGRPFGYYVHGGSDVTGAVRGIEAITTGLGWRRAADVVTVTGAPGKSDVEACWELGATVAAGLMG' A
#
# COMPACT_ATOMS: atom_id res chain seq x y z
N GLU A 1 9.52 -3.35 18.43
CA GLU A 1 10.50 -2.32 18.01
C GLU A 1 10.12 -1.54 16.73
N THR A 2 8.93 -1.73 16.14
CA THR A 2 8.57 -1.07 14.85
C THR A 2 7.23 -0.33 14.87
N ARG A 3 6.62 -0.17 16.04
CA ARG A 3 5.32 0.49 16.20
C ARG A 3 5.38 1.94 15.71
N GLY A 4 4.34 2.39 15.03
CA GLY A 4 4.20 3.74 14.47
C GLY A 4 4.87 3.94 13.11
N ARG A 5 5.61 2.94 12.59
CA ARG A 5 6.34 3.05 11.32
C ARG A 5 5.37 3.36 10.17
N PRO A 6 5.62 4.43 9.39
CA PRO A 6 4.80 4.74 8.23
C PRO A 6 4.99 3.66 7.15
N PHE A 7 3.90 3.30 6.46
CA PHE A 7 3.95 2.37 5.34
C PHE A 7 2.90 2.68 4.27
N GLY A 8 3.17 2.24 3.05
CA GLY A 8 2.21 2.13 1.95
C GLY A 8 2.48 0.83 1.19
N TYR A 9 1.49 0.33 0.45
CA TYR A 9 1.64 -0.91 -0.31
C TYR A 9 0.74 -0.93 -1.55
N TYR A 10 1.15 -1.73 -2.51
CA TYR A 10 0.44 -2.02 -3.74
C TYR A 10 0.15 -3.52 -3.81
N VAL A 11 -1.01 -3.89 -4.36
CA VAL A 11 -1.34 -5.29 -4.65
C VAL A 11 -1.88 -5.42 -6.08
N HIS A 12 -1.29 -6.33 -6.83
CA HIS A 12 -1.81 -6.80 -8.12
C HIS A 12 -2.44 -8.18 -7.97
N GLY A 13 -3.56 -8.40 -8.65
CA GLY A 13 -4.21 -9.71 -8.74
C GLY A 13 -4.81 -9.96 -10.11
N GLY A 14 -5.11 -11.21 -10.42
CA GLY A 14 -5.81 -11.57 -11.66
C GLY A 14 -7.26 -11.08 -11.66
N SER A 15 -8.06 -11.57 -10.72
CA SER A 15 -9.51 -11.29 -10.64
C SER A 15 -9.93 -10.67 -9.31
N ASP A 16 -9.11 -10.81 -8.27
CA ASP A 16 -9.38 -10.33 -6.92
C ASP A 16 -8.05 -10.14 -6.16
N VAL A 17 -8.05 -9.21 -5.21
CA VAL A 17 -6.94 -8.94 -4.26
C VAL A 17 -7.40 -8.91 -2.80
N THR A 18 -8.69 -9.15 -2.52
CA THR A 18 -9.31 -8.98 -1.20
C THR A 18 -8.56 -9.75 -0.11
N GLY A 19 -8.18 -11.00 -0.38
CA GLY A 19 -7.44 -11.83 0.59
C GLY A 19 -6.06 -11.26 0.92
N ALA A 20 -5.34 -10.77 -0.09
CA ALA A 20 -4.02 -10.17 0.09
C ALA A 20 -4.11 -8.84 0.87
N VAL A 21 -5.09 -7.99 0.55
CA VAL A 21 -5.35 -6.74 1.28
C VAL A 21 -5.64 -7.04 2.76
N ARG A 22 -6.55 -7.98 3.05
CA ARG A 22 -6.87 -8.37 4.43
C ARG A 22 -5.66 -8.90 5.20
N GLY A 23 -4.82 -9.70 4.55
CA GLY A 23 -3.60 -10.24 5.17
C GLY A 23 -2.61 -9.14 5.54
N ILE A 24 -2.35 -8.19 4.63
CA ILE A 24 -1.46 -7.05 4.88
C ILE A 24 -2.03 -6.18 6.01
N GLU A 25 -3.32 -5.89 6.00
CA GLU A 25 -3.97 -5.09 7.04
C GLU A 25 -3.89 -5.75 8.42
N ALA A 26 -4.13 -7.06 8.51
CA ALA A 26 -4.02 -7.80 9.76
C ALA A 26 -2.59 -7.76 10.32
N ILE A 27 -1.58 -8.01 9.48
CA ILE A 27 -0.16 -7.98 9.86
C ILE A 27 0.23 -6.57 10.33
N THR A 28 -0.04 -5.56 9.52
CA THR A 28 0.38 -4.17 9.81
C THR A 28 -0.34 -3.58 11.01
N THR A 29 -1.59 -3.97 11.25
CA THR A 29 -2.32 -3.67 12.50
C THR A 29 -1.65 -4.33 13.70
N GLY A 30 -1.32 -5.62 13.63
CA GLY A 30 -0.63 -6.34 14.72
C GLY A 30 0.75 -5.75 15.03
N LEU A 31 1.46 -5.26 14.01
CA LEU A 31 2.74 -4.56 14.16
C LEU A 31 2.58 -3.11 14.68
N GLY A 32 1.35 -2.57 14.65
CA GLY A 32 1.05 -1.19 14.99
C GLY A 32 1.66 -0.19 14.02
N TRP A 33 1.76 -0.53 12.73
CA TRP A 33 2.25 0.37 11.69
C TRP A 33 1.16 1.37 11.29
N ARG A 34 1.58 2.53 10.77
CA ARG A 34 0.67 3.61 10.39
C ARG A 34 0.61 3.73 8.88
N ARG A 35 -0.59 3.60 8.31
CA ARG A 35 -0.81 3.80 6.87
C ARG A 35 -0.50 5.26 6.52
N ALA A 36 0.41 5.46 5.58
CA ALA A 36 0.89 6.77 5.14
C ALA A 36 0.21 7.25 3.85
N ALA A 37 -0.33 6.32 3.05
CA ALA A 37 -1.03 6.60 1.80
C ALA A 37 -2.15 5.58 1.59
N ASP A 38 -3.15 5.92 0.77
CA ASP A 38 -4.18 4.98 0.34
C ASP A 38 -3.56 3.79 -0.40
N VAL A 39 -4.19 2.62 -0.28
CA VAL A 39 -3.69 1.40 -0.94
C VAL A 39 -3.96 1.47 -2.44
N VAL A 40 -2.99 1.05 -3.25
CA VAL A 40 -3.22 0.85 -4.68
C VAL A 40 -3.51 -0.63 -4.92
N THR A 41 -4.69 -0.93 -5.46
CA THR A 41 -5.11 -2.29 -5.82
C THR A 41 -5.42 -2.35 -7.30
N VAL A 42 -4.85 -3.33 -8.00
CA VAL A 42 -5.06 -3.50 -9.44
C VAL A 42 -5.47 -4.94 -9.72
N THR A 43 -6.54 -5.10 -10.50
CA THR A 43 -6.97 -6.39 -11.04
C THR A 43 -6.90 -6.36 -12.56
N GLY A 44 -6.71 -7.52 -13.19
CA GLY A 44 -6.53 -7.61 -14.64
C GLY A 44 -5.16 -7.09 -15.10
N ALA A 45 -5.06 -6.63 -16.35
CA ALA A 45 -3.81 -6.13 -16.92
C ALA A 45 -3.56 -4.68 -16.46
N PRO A 46 -2.42 -4.37 -15.81
CA PRO A 46 -2.12 -3.01 -15.37
C PRO A 46 -2.01 -2.02 -16.54
N GLY A 47 -2.57 -0.84 -16.36
CA GLY A 47 -2.51 0.29 -17.28
C GLY A 47 -1.63 1.43 -16.79
N LYS A 48 -1.55 2.50 -17.58
CA LYS A 48 -0.76 3.69 -17.25
C LYS A 48 -1.23 4.37 -15.95
N SER A 49 -2.54 4.43 -15.72
CA SER A 49 -3.13 4.98 -14.50
C SER A 49 -2.69 4.23 -13.23
N ASP A 50 -2.43 2.93 -13.34
CA ASP A 50 -1.98 2.12 -12.21
C ASP A 50 -0.54 2.43 -11.84
N VAL A 51 0.30 2.67 -12.86
CA VAL A 51 1.69 3.11 -12.67
C VAL A 51 1.72 4.51 -12.05
N GLU A 52 0.87 5.43 -12.52
CA GLU A 52 0.73 6.76 -11.94
C GLU A 52 0.24 6.68 -10.48
N ALA A 53 -0.72 5.82 -10.15
CA ALA A 53 -1.16 5.59 -8.77
C ALA A 53 -0.03 5.05 -7.87
N CYS A 54 0.77 4.10 -8.37
CA CYS A 54 1.95 3.61 -7.65
C CYS A 54 3.02 4.69 -7.45
N TRP A 55 3.18 5.59 -8.41
CA TRP A 55 4.07 6.74 -8.30
C TRP A 55 3.64 7.67 -7.16
N GLU A 56 2.37 8.06 -7.13
CA GLU A 56 1.81 8.91 -6.07
C GLU A 56 1.87 8.25 -4.68
N LEU A 57 1.64 6.92 -4.62
CA LEU A 57 1.82 6.14 -3.39
C LEU A 57 3.26 6.25 -2.87
N GLY A 58 4.25 6.03 -3.74
CA GLY A 58 5.66 6.13 -3.39
C GLY A 58 6.04 7.55 -2.95
N ALA A 59 5.59 8.56 -3.69
CA ALA A 59 5.83 9.97 -3.38
C ALA A 59 5.25 10.35 -2.00
N THR A 60 4.03 9.93 -1.70
CA THR A 60 3.36 10.20 -0.42
C THR A 60 4.09 9.54 0.75
N VAL A 61 4.50 8.27 0.61
CA VAL A 61 5.26 7.57 1.64
C VAL A 61 6.61 8.26 1.88
N ALA A 62 7.32 8.62 0.81
CA ALA A 62 8.62 9.31 0.90
C ALA A 62 8.49 10.70 1.54
N ALA A 63 7.45 11.46 1.21
CA ALA A 63 7.16 12.76 1.83
C ALA A 63 6.98 12.62 3.35
N GLY A 64 6.35 11.54 3.80
CA GLY A 64 6.15 11.24 5.23
C GLY A 64 7.42 10.82 5.99
N LEU A 65 8.56 10.62 5.32
CA LEU A 65 9.85 10.32 5.96
C LEU A 65 10.69 11.59 6.24
N MET A 66 10.32 12.73 5.66
CA MET A 66 11.07 13.99 5.78
C MET A 66 10.65 14.84 7.00
N GLY A 67 9.71 14.37 7.82
CA GLY A 67 9.28 15.00 9.08
C GLY A 67 9.54 14.11 10.28
#